data_AF-A0A0T9B2T7-F1
#
_entry.id   AF-A0A0T9B2T7-F1
#
_cell.length_a   1.000
_cell.length_b   1.000
_cell.length_c   1.000
_cell.angle_alpha   90.00
_cell.angle_beta   90.00
_cell.angle_gamma   90.00
#
_symmetry.space_group_name_H-M   'P 1'
#
loop_
_entity.id
_entity.type
_entity.pdbx_description
1 polymer ?
#
loop_
_entity_poly.entity_id
_entity_poly.type
_entity_poly.pdbx_seq_one_letter_code
_entity_poly.pdbx_strand_id
1 'polypeptide(L)'
;MLADAVVVAAGATETPGLLRRSGLGGHPRLGHNLALHPATMLAGLFDDDVFAWRGVLQSAAVHEFHESDGVLIEATSTPPGMGSMVFPGYGAELLRWLDRAPQIATFGAMVADRGVGTVRSVRGETVVRYDIAPGEIAKLRVALQAIGRLLFAAGAVEVLTGIPGAPPMRSLPELQDVLRRANPRSLHLAAFHPTGTAAAGADEQLCPVDATGRLRGVEGVWVADASILPSCPEVNPQLSIMAMALAVADQTVAKVVGVR
;
A
#
# COMPACT_ATOMS: atom_id res chain seq x y z
N MET A 1 -36.54 7.01 1.34
CA MET A 1 -35.82 7.49 2.53
C MET A 1 -34.95 8.64 2.05
N LEU A 2 -35.15 9.86 2.56
CA LEU A 2 -34.28 11.01 2.29
C LEU A 2 -33.40 11.20 3.52
N ALA A 3 -32.10 11.39 3.33
CA ALA A 3 -31.14 11.61 4.41
C ALA A 3 -30.57 13.03 4.28
N ASP A 4 -30.45 13.74 5.41
CA ASP A 4 -29.92 15.11 5.45
C ASP A 4 -28.39 15.17 5.27
N ALA A 5 -27.71 14.03 5.49
CA ALA A 5 -26.28 13.87 5.25
C ALA A 5 -25.96 12.49 4.67
N VAL A 6 -25.02 12.48 3.73
CA VAL A 6 -24.45 11.27 3.12
C VAL A 6 -22.94 11.31 3.32
N VAL A 7 -22.38 10.25 3.90
CA VAL A 7 -20.93 10.07 4.03
C VAL A 7 -20.48 8.97 3.08
N VAL A 8 -19.56 9.32 2.18
CA VAL A 8 -18.96 8.39 1.23
C VAL A 8 -17.66 7.85 1.81
N ALA A 9 -17.57 6.52 1.94
CA ALA A 9 -16.41 5.83 2.50
C ALA A 9 -16.12 4.53 1.73
N ALA A 10 -16.00 4.61 0.40
CA ALA A 10 -15.77 3.44 -0.46
C ALA A 10 -14.27 3.14 -0.68
N GLY A 11 -13.38 3.97 -0.14
CA GLY A 11 -11.94 3.81 -0.27
C GLY A 11 -11.37 4.55 -1.49
N ALA A 12 -10.04 4.71 -1.52
CA ALA A 12 -9.35 5.50 -2.54
C ALA A 12 -9.56 5.01 -3.98
N THR A 13 -9.80 3.72 -4.18
CA THR A 13 -10.03 3.18 -5.53
C THR A 13 -11.48 3.33 -5.98
N GLU A 14 -12.45 3.26 -5.07
CA GLU A 14 -13.87 3.19 -5.45
C GLU A 14 -14.63 4.50 -5.29
N THR A 15 -14.26 5.35 -4.33
CA THR A 15 -14.92 6.64 -4.08
C THR A 15 -15.04 7.51 -5.33
N PRO A 16 -13.99 7.70 -6.16
CA PRO A 16 -14.11 8.46 -7.40
C PRO A 16 -15.15 7.89 -8.37
N GLY A 17 -15.17 6.56 -8.51
CA GLY A 17 -16.09 5.86 -9.41
C GLY A 17 -17.53 5.97 -8.93
N LEU A 18 -17.76 5.77 -7.62
CA LEU A 18 -19.06 5.93 -6.99
C LEU A 18 -19.63 7.34 -7.19
N LEU A 19 -18.85 8.37 -6.84
CA LEU A 19 -19.27 9.77 -6.99
C LEU A 19 -19.62 10.12 -8.43
N ARG A 20 -18.83 9.66 -9.42
CA ARG A 20 -19.12 9.87 -10.84
C ARG A 20 -20.41 9.19 -11.27
N ARG A 21 -20.64 7.93 -10.87
CA ARG A 21 -21.89 7.20 -11.20
C ARG A 21 -23.13 7.83 -10.56
N SER A 22 -22.96 8.51 -9.43
CA SER A 22 -24.02 9.24 -8.73
C SER A 22 -24.27 10.65 -9.31
N GLY A 23 -23.56 11.08 -10.35
CA GLY A 23 -23.69 12.44 -10.90
C GLY A 23 -23.04 13.53 -10.03
N LEU A 24 -22.25 13.15 -9.02
CA LEU A 24 -21.60 14.05 -8.07
C LEU A 24 -20.09 14.24 -8.36
N GLY A 25 -19.56 13.53 -9.37
CA GLY A 25 -18.14 13.52 -9.71
C GLY A 25 -17.68 14.60 -10.69
N GLY A 26 -18.27 15.79 -10.62
CA GLY A 26 -18.01 16.88 -11.58
C GLY A 26 -16.63 17.54 -11.45
N HIS A 27 -15.97 17.41 -10.30
CA HIS A 27 -14.67 18.04 -10.07
C HIS A 27 -13.57 17.43 -10.96
N PRO A 28 -12.79 18.26 -11.70
CA PRO A 28 -11.82 17.76 -12.70
C PRO A 28 -10.68 16.94 -12.07
N ARG A 29 -10.35 17.18 -10.80
CA ARG A 29 -9.30 16.44 -10.08
C ARG A 29 -9.78 15.14 -9.41
N LEU A 30 -11.07 14.82 -9.45
CA LEU A 30 -11.57 13.59 -8.85
C LEU A 30 -11.01 12.35 -9.57
N GLY A 31 -10.41 11.43 -8.82
CA GLY A 31 -9.68 10.27 -9.34
C GLY A 31 -8.24 10.57 -9.77
N HIS A 32 -7.76 11.81 -9.63
CA HIS A 32 -6.34 12.15 -9.78
C HIS A 32 -5.65 12.12 -8.42
N ASN A 33 -4.33 12.29 -8.38
CA ASN A 33 -3.56 12.32 -7.13
C ASN A 33 -3.64 10.99 -6.35
N LEU A 34 -3.75 9.86 -7.06
CA LEU A 34 -3.59 8.56 -6.42
C LEU A 34 -2.16 8.48 -5.90
N ALA A 35 -1.97 8.53 -4.60
CA ALA A 35 -0.68 8.27 -3.98
C ALA A 35 -0.66 6.81 -3.51
N LEU A 36 0.48 6.15 -3.72
CA LEU A 36 0.71 4.77 -3.30
C LEU A 36 1.94 4.72 -2.40
N HIS A 37 2.02 3.64 -1.63
CA HIS A 37 3.23 3.25 -0.91
C HIS A 37 3.72 1.93 -1.54
N PRO A 38 4.58 1.96 -2.58
CA PRO A 38 5.11 0.75 -3.20
C PRO A 38 5.84 -0.10 -2.17
N ALA A 39 5.52 -1.39 -2.15
CA ALA A 39 6.06 -2.35 -1.22
C ALA A 39 6.73 -3.50 -1.97
N THR A 40 7.81 -4.01 -1.40
CA THR A 40 8.50 -5.21 -1.86
C THR A 40 8.75 -6.13 -0.67
N MET A 41 9.05 -7.40 -0.92
CA MET A 41 9.20 -8.40 0.12
C MET A 41 10.19 -9.48 -0.29
N LEU A 42 10.84 -10.08 0.69
CA LEU A 42 11.61 -11.32 0.55
C LEU A 42 11.12 -12.33 1.58
N ALA A 43 11.21 -13.61 1.24
CA ALA A 43 11.00 -14.70 2.19
C ALA A 43 12.33 -15.38 2.50
N GLY A 44 12.60 -15.62 3.77
CA GLY A 44 13.68 -16.50 4.22
C GLY A 44 13.12 -17.86 4.58
N LEU A 45 13.81 -18.89 4.14
CA LEU A 45 13.61 -20.26 4.56
C LEU A 45 14.58 -20.60 5.68
N PHE A 46 14.11 -21.29 6.71
CA PHE A 46 14.87 -21.70 7.87
C PHE A 46 14.89 -23.24 7.98
N ASP A 47 15.87 -23.79 8.70
CA ASP A 47 15.89 -25.23 8.99
C ASP A 47 14.84 -25.60 10.05
N ASP A 48 14.67 -24.74 11.06
CA ASP A 48 13.67 -24.90 12.12
C ASP A 48 12.30 -24.32 11.73
N ASP A 49 11.25 -24.84 12.37
CA ASP A 49 9.91 -24.28 12.25
C ASP A 49 9.84 -22.91 12.96
N VAL A 50 9.42 -21.88 12.23
CA VAL A 50 9.23 -20.50 12.71
C VAL A 50 7.76 -20.11 12.89
N PHE A 51 6.83 -20.75 12.16
CA PHE A 51 5.39 -20.45 12.18
C PHE A 51 5.06 -18.95 12.17
N ALA A 52 5.59 -18.19 11.21
CA ALA A 52 5.56 -16.72 11.21
C ALA A 52 4.16 -16.13 11.50
N TRP A 53 3.09 -16.74 10.98
CA TRP A 53 1.71 -16.28 11.17
C TRP A 53 1.14 -16.41 12.60
N ARG A 54 1.89 -17.00 13.54
CA ARG A 54 1.49 -17.08 14.95
C ARG A 54 1.99 -15.86 15.70
N GLY A 55 1.17 -14.82 15.80
CA GLY A 55 1.48 -13.63 16.59
C GLY A 55 0.97 -12.34 15.95
N VAL A 56 1.69 -11.25 16.22
CA VAL A 56 1.40 -9.93 15.65
C VAL A 56 1.96 -9.86 14.23
N LEU A 57 1.12 -9.46 13.27
CA LEU A 57 1.45 -9.44 11.84
C LEU A 57 2.66 -8.56 11.51
N GLN A 58 2.72 -7.34 12.09
CA GLN A 58 3.82 -6.38 11.97
C GLN A 58 4.39 -6.08 13.36
N SER A 59 5.20 -7.01 13.88
CA SER A 59 5.69 -6.96 15.27
C SER A 59 6.97 -6.13 15.46
N ALA A 60 7.75 -5.92 14.40
CA ALA A 60 9.03 -5.21 14.44
C ALA A 60 9.26 -4.42 13.15
N ALA A 61 9.97 -3.30 13.26
CA ALA A 61 10.33 -2.44 12.14
C ALA A 61 11.78 -1.94 12.26
N VAL A 62 12.39 -1.63 11.12
CA VAL A 62 13.69 -0.96 11.03
C VAL A 62 13.46 0.42 10.41
N HIS A 63 13.61 1.46 11.25
CA HIS A 63 13.41 2.85 10.85
C HIS A 63 14.67 3.55 10.32
N GLU A 64 15.86 2.98 10.54
CA GLU A 64 17.13 3.59 10.12
C GLU A 64 17.13 3.96 8.63
N PHE A 65 16.61 3.08 7.78
CA PHE A 65 16.52 3.31 6.33
C PHE A 65 15.39 4.26 5.92
N HIS A 66 14.44 4.54 6.82
CA HIS A 66 13.34 5.46 6.53
C HIS A 66 13.88 6.88 6.48
N GLU A 67 14.76 7.23 7.41
CA GLU A 67 15.39 8.56 7.48
C GLU A 67 16.43 8.78 6.37
N SER A 68 17.22 7.76 6.04
CA SER A 68 18.31 7.88 5.06
C SER A 68 17.83 7.72 3.60
N ASP A 69 16.95 6.77 3.35
CA ASP A 69 16.60 6.31 1.99
C ASP A 69 15.09 6.35 1.71
N GLY A 70 14.26 6.69 2.70
CA GLY A 70 12.80 6.60 2.57
C GLY A 70 12.29 5.17 2.51
N VAL A 71 12.96 4.22 3.17
CA VAL A 71 12.60 2.81 3.20
C VAL A 71 12.22 2.38 4.61
N LEU A 72 10.97 1.98 4.82
CA LEU A 72 10.52 1.38 6.08
C LEU A 72 10.45 -0.13 5.93
N ILE A 73 11.31 -0.86 6.66
CA ILE A 73 11.30 -2.34 6.68
C ILE A 73 10.46 -2.79 7.87
N GLU A 74 9.57 -3.75 7.65
CA GLU A 74 8.73 -4.33 8.69
C GLU A 74 8.70 -5.86 8.59
N ALA A 75 8.58 -6.53 9.73
CA ALA A 75 8.19 -7.93 9.74
C ALA A 75 6.80 -8.08 9.14
N THR A 76 6.61 -9.02 8.22
CA THR A 76 5.32 -9.26 7.57
C THR A 76 4.91 -10.71 7.77
N SER A 77 4.14 -10.95 8.82
CA SER A 77 3.75 -12.28 9.29
C SER A 77 2.33 -12.64 8.88
N THR A 78 2.11 -12.77 7.58
CA THR A 78 0.78 -13.07 7.01
C THR A 78 0.46 -14.57 7.07
N PRO A 79 -0.83 -14.96 7.08
CA PRO A 79 -1.21 -16.35 6.90
C PRO A 79 -0.64 -16.93 5.59
N PRO A 80 -0.30 -18.24 5.52
CA PRO A 80 0.40 -18.82 4.36
C PRO A 80 -0.22 -18.51 3.00
N GLY A 81 -1.56 -18.56 2.90
CA GLY A 81 -2.28 -18.25 1.66
C GLY A 81 -2.16 -16.80 1.21
N MET A 82 -1.96 -15.85 2.12
CA MET A 82 -1.73 -14.43 1.80
C MET A 82 -0.24 -14.15 1.55
N GLY A 83 0.65 -14.83 2.28
CA GLY A 83 2.11 -14.68 2.14
C GLY A 83 2.68 -15.31 0.87
N SER A 84 1.88 -16.06 0.10
CA SER A 84 2.35 -16.82 -1.05
C SER A 84 2.80 -15.96 -2.25
N MET A 85 2.59 -14.64 -2.22
CA MET A 85 2.97 -13.73 -3.30
C MET A 85 4.47 -13.75 -3.64
N VAL A 86 5.33 -14.07 -2.66
CA VAL A 86 6.79 -14.15 -2.83
C VAL A 86 7.26 -15.53 -3.29
N PHE A 87 6.39 -16.54 -3.24
CA PHE A 87 6.75 -17.91 -3.62
C PHE A 87 6.81 -18.06 -5.14
N PRO A 88 7.85 -18.73 -5.67
CA PRO A 88 7.96 -18.93 -7.11
C PRO A 88 7.00 -20.02 -7.61
N GLY A 89 6.66 -19.91 -8.88
CA GLY A 89 5.89 -20.92 -9.61
C GLY A 89 4.37 -20.85 -9.39
N TYR A 90 3.68 -21.86 -9.91
CA TYR A 90 2.22 -22.02 -9.84
C TYR A 90 1.86 -23.51 -9.68
N GLY A 91 0.61 -23.79 -9.29
CA GLY A 91 0.12 -25.15 -9.13
C GLY A 91 0.98 -25.97 -8.15
N ALA A 92 1.49 -27.11 -8.61
CA ALA A 92 2.28 -28.03 -7.77
C ALA A 92 3.56 -27.40 -7.20
N GLU A 93 4.18 -26.45 -7.91
CA GLU A 93 5.38 -25.76 -7.39
C GLU A 93 5.04 -24.82 -6.23
N LEU A 94 3.99 -24.03 -6.39
CA LEU A 94 3.49 -23.16 -5.33
C LEU A 94 3.05 -23.98 -4.11
N LEU A 95 2.38 -25.12 -4.32
CA LEU A 95 1.96 -26.01 -3.24
C LEU A 95 3.15 -26.55 -2.44
N ARG A 96 4.27 -26.89 -3.09
CA ARG A 96 5.49 -27.30 -2.37
C ARG A 96 6.04 -26.20 -1.47
N TRP A 97 5.92 -24.93 -1.86
CA TRP A 97 6.31 -23.82 -0.99
C TRP A 97 5.33 -23.59 0.16
N LEU A 98 4.03 -23.75 -0.11
CA LEU A 98 3.00 -23.69 0.93
C LEU A 98 3.16 -24.80 1.99
N ASP A 99 3.55 -26.01 1.57
CA ASP A 99 3.86 -27.11 2.50
C ASP A 99 5.03 -26.78 3.44
N ARG A 100 5.93 -25.88 2.99
CA ARG A 100 7.08 -25.39 3.76
C ARG A 100 6.82 -24.09 4.50
N ALA A 101 5.60 -23.57 4.47
CA ALA A 101 5.25 -22.33 5.17
C ALA A 101 5.70 -22.31 6.65
N PRO A 102 5.62 -23.42 7.43
CA PRO A 102 6.09 -23.42 8.83
C PRO A 102 7.53 -22.97 9.00
N GLN A 103 8.38 -23.17 7.99
CA GLN A 103 9.81 -22.84 7.98
C GLN A 103 10.12 -21.50 7.29
N ILE A 104 9.11 -20.70 6.96
CA ILE A 104 9.27 -19.47 6.19
C ILE A 104 8.83 -18.26 7.01
N ALA A 105 9.68 -17.22 7.00
CA ALA A 105 9.33 -15.89 7.50
C ALA A 105 9.58 -14.85 6.41
N THR A 106 8.81 -13.76 6.42
CA THR A 106 8.93 -12.69 5.42
C THR A 106 9.13 -11.34 6.08
N PHE A 107 9.94 -10.52 5.43
CA PHE A 107 10.04 -9.09 5.73
C PHE A 107 9.62 -8.33 4.49
N GLY A 108 8.75 -7.34 4.71
CA GLY A 108 8.36 -6.38 3.71
C GLY A 108 9.14 -5.09 3.90
N ALA A 109 9.21 -4.30 2.83
CA ALA A 109 9.66 -2.94 2.91
C ALA A 109 8.78 -2.07 2.04
N MET A 110 8.44 -0.90 2.56
CA MET A 110 7.69 0.12 1.84
C MET A 110 8.59 1.31 1.55
N VAL A 111 8.40 1.89 0.37
CA VAL A 111 9.24 2.95 -0.17
C VAL A 111 8.46 4.25 -0.28
N ALA A 112 8.88 5.27 0.47
CA ALA A 112 8.32 6.61 0.44
C ALA A 112 8.36 7.18 -0.98
N ASP A 113 7.21 7.16 -1.65
CA ASP A 113 7.05 7.57 -3.04
C ASP A 113 6.33 8.92 -3.13
N ARG A 114 6.83 9.77 -4.03
CA ARG A 114 6.26 11.09 -4.34
C ARG A 114 5.49 11.09 -5.66
N GLY A 115 5.45 9.96 -6.36
CA GLY A 115 4.66 9.75 -7.56
C GLY A 115 3.16 9.92 -7.28
N VAL A 116 2.44 10.31 -8.32
CA VAL A 116 0.98 10.36 -8.30
C VAL A 116 0.40 9.70 -9.54
N GLY A 117 -0.63 8.91 -9.33
CA GLY A 117 -1.36 8.20 -10.36
C GLY A 117 -2.77 8.72 -10.56
N THR A 118 -3.57 7.88 -11.20
CA THR A 118 -5.00 8.12 -11.42
C THR A 118 -5.80 6.85 -11.23
N VAL A 119 -7.06 7.05 -10.84
CA VAL A 119 -8.11 6.04 -10.79
C VAL A 119 -9.24 6.49 -11.71
N ARG A 120 -9.64 5.61 -12.61
CA ARG A 120 -10.71 5.85 -13.58
C ARG A 120 -11.68 4.68 -13.58
N SER A 121 -12.93 4.94 -13.95
CA SER A 121 -13.86 3.86 -14.26
C SER A 121 -13.90 3.62 -15.77
N VAL A 122 -13.70 2.38 -16.20
CA VAL A 122 -13.79 1.96 -17.59
C VAL A 122 -14.76 0.79 -17.66
N ARG A 123 -15.90 0.98 -18.34
CA ARG A 123 -16.96 -0.04 -18.46
C ARG A 123 -17.47 -0.57 -17.10
N GLY A 124 -17.50 0.29 -16.08
CA GLY A 124 -17.93 -0.07 -14.72
C GLY A 124 -16.80 -0.56 -13.82
N GLU A 125 -15.65 -0.92 -14.37
CA GLU A 125 -14.50 -1.43 -13.63
C GLU A 125 -13.56 -0.31 -13.19
N THR A 126 -12.93 -0.48 -12.04
CA THR A 126 -11.91 0.43 -11.52
C THR A 126 -10.57 0.14 -12.17
N VAL A 127 -10.00 1.14 -12.84
CA VAL A 127 -8.69 1.08 -13.48
C VAL A 127 -7.73 2.02 -12.76
N VAL A 128 -6.70 1.43 -12.17
CA VAL A 128 -5.58 2.14 -11.53
C VAL A 128 -4.45 2.31 -12.53
N ARG A 129 -3.94 3.54 -12.65
CA ARG A 129 -2.70 3.83 -13.38
C ARG A 129 -1.73 4.53 -12.46
N TYR A 130 -0.54 3.96 -12.32
CA TYR A 130 0.53 4.49 -11.51
C TYR A 130 1.88 4.20 -12.15
N ASP A 131 2.73 5.21 -12.26
CA ASP A 131 4.05 5.11 -12.87
C ASP A 131 5.10 5.32 -11.76
N ILE A 132 5.88 4.28 -11.45
CA ILE A 132 6.95 4.35 -10.43
C ILE A 132 8.12 5.13 -11.00
N ALA A 133 8.53 6.19 -10.30
CA ALA A 133 9.62 7.04 -10.76
C ALA A 133 10.98 6.30 -10.70
N PRO A 134 11.93 6.60 -11.61
CA PRO A 134 13.24 5.93 -11.61
C PRO A 134 14.04 6.03 -10.30
N GLY A 135 13.88 7.13 -9.56
CA GLY A 135 14.53 7.30 -8.25
C GLY A 135 14.02 6.29 -7.19
N GLU A 136 12.75 5.91 -7.26
CA GLU A 136 12.13 4.96 -6.34
C GLU A 136 12.61 3.52 -6.58
N ILE A 137 12.98 3.21 -7.82
CA ILE A 137 13.59 1.91 -8.17
C ILE A 137 14.91 1.70 -7.42
N ALA A 138 15.69 2.76 -7.18
CA ALA A 138 16.92 2.67 -6.42
C ALA A 138 16.64 2.29 -4.96
N LYS A 139 15.63 2.92 -4.34
CA LYS A 139 15.20 2.62 -2.97
C LYS A 139 14.70 1.18 -2.82
N LEU A 140 13.96 0.66 -3.81
CA LEU A 140 13.56 -0.76 -3.83
C LEU A 140 14.76 -1.71 -3.79
N ARG A 141 15.87 -1.38 -4.45
CA ARG A 141 17.10 -2.19 -4.38
C ARG A 141 17.75 -2.13 -3.01
N VAL A 142 17.81 -0.94 -2.40
CA VAL A 142 18.30 -0.77 -1.01
C VAL A 142 17.46 -1.63 -0.06
N ALA A 143 16.14 -1.56 -0.17
CA ALA A 143 15.19 -2.33 0.62
C ALA A 143 15.43 -3.85 0.50
N LEU A 144 15.52 -4.37 -0.73
CA LEU A 144 15.75 -5.81 -0.97
C LEU A 144 17.10 -6.29 -0.42
N GLN A 145 18.15 -5.47 -0.54
CA GLN A 145 19.46 -5.80 0.03
C GLN A 145 19.44 -5.81 1.56
N ALA A 146 18.80 -4.82 2.17
CA ALA A 146 18.67 -4.72 3.62
C ALA A 146 17.83 -5.87 4.20
N ILE A 147 16.69 -6.19 3.58
CA ILE A 147 15.88 -7.35 3.96
C ILE A 147 16.69 -8.65 3.83
N GLY A 148 17.40 -8.85 2.72
CA GLY A 148 18.21 -10.06 2.53
C GLY A 148 19.28 -10.21 3.60
N ARG A 149 19.94 -9.12 3.97
CA ARG A 149 20.91 -9.10 5.08
C ARG A 149 20.25 -9.47 6.41
N LEU A 150 19.06 -8.95 6.70
CA LEU A 150 18.29 -9.30 7.91
C LEU A 150 17.94 -10.79 7.93
N LEU A 151 17.44 -11.34 6.82
CA LEU A 151 17.07 -12.75 6.72
C LEU A 151 18.26 -13.68 6.92
N PHE A 152 19.38 -13.44 6.23
CA PHE A 152 20.58 -14.26 6.42
C PHE A 152 21.16 -14.11 7.84
N ALA A 153 21.15 -12.91 8.41
CA ALA A 153 21.59 -12.69 9.79
C ALA A 153 20.67 -13.37 10.81
N ALA A 154 19.38 -13.52 10.50
CA ALA A 154 18.42 -14.25 11.32
C ALA A 154 18.55 -15.78 11.19
N GLY A 155 19.39 -16.28 10.28
CA GLY A 155 19.63 -17.72 10.10
C GLY A 155 18.88 -18.34 8.91
N ALA A 156 18.35 -17.55 7.98
CA ALA A 156 17.76 -18.11 6.77
C ALA A 156 18.83 -18.86 5.94
N VAL A 157 18.52 -20.09 5.53
CA VAL A 157 19.40 -20.92 4.69
C VAL A 157 19.21 -20.63 3.20
N GLU A 158 18.02 -20.17 2.82
CA GLU A 158 17.72 -19.68 1.47
C GLU A 158 16.82 -18.44 1.54
N VAL A 159 16.99 -17.52 0.59
CA VAL A 159 16.15 -16.32 0.43
C VAL A 159 15.47 -16.33 -0.93
N LEU A 160 14.14 -16.24 -0.91
CA LEU A 160 13.28 -16.16 -2.08
C LEU A 160 13.03 -14.69 -2.44
N THR A 161 13.24 -14.36 -3.71
CA THR A 161 13.14 -12.99 -4.22
C THR A 161 11.83 -12.66 -4.91
N GLY A 162 11.04 -13.68 -5.26
CA GLY A 162 9.86 -13.52 -6.13
C GLY A 162 10.20 -13.07 -7.56
N ILE A 163 11.48 -12.94 -7.92
CA ILE A 163 11.89 -12.58 -9.29
C ILE A 163 11.63 -13.79 -10.20
N PRO A 164 10.86 -13.63 -11.29
CA PRO A 164 10.55 -14.73 -12.19
C PRO A 164 11.81 -15.42 -12.73
N GLY A 165 11.90 -16.74 -12.52
CA GLY A 165 13.01 -17.58 -12.98
C GLY A 165 14.30 -17.47 -12.14
N ALA A 166 14.34 -16.65 -11.10
CA ALA A 166 15.47 -16.62 -10.18
C ALA A 166 15.37 -17.79 -9.18
N PRO A 167 16.45 -18.57 -8.97
CA PRO A 167 16.46 -19.60 -7.93
C PRO A 167 16.47 -18.96 -6.51
N PRO A 168 16.26 -19.74 -5.45
CA PRO A 168 16.53 -19.30 -4.09
C PRO A 168 18.01 -18.92 -3.90
N MET A 169 18.28 -17.85 -3.18
CA MET A 169 19.62 -17.33 -2.91
C MET A 169 20.17 -17.92 -1.61
N ARG A 170 21.40 -18.42 -1.60
CA ARG A 170 22.03 -19.03 -0.41
C ARG A 170 23.01 -18.11 0.31
N SER A 171 23.27 -16.94 -0.27
CA SER A 171 24.17 -15.95 0.33
C SER A 171 23.82 -14.53 -0.10
N LEU A 172 24.30 -13.56 0.67
CA LEU A 172 24.13 -12.15 0.34
C LEU A 172 24.80 -11.76 -0.99
N PRO A 173 26.01 -12.24 -1.34
CA PRO A 173 26.60 -12.00 -2.67
C PRO A 173 25.74 -12.53 -3.83
N GLU A 174 25.13 -13.70 -3.71
CA GLU A 174 24.22 -14.24 -4.73
C GLU A 174 23.00 -13.33 -4.92
N LEU A 175 22.38 -12.92 -3.80
CA LEU A 175 21.26 -11.99 -3.82
C LEU A 175 21.63 -10.67 -4.50
N GLN A 176 22.79 -10.11 -4.16
CA GLN A 176 23.28 -8.87 -4.77
C GLN A 176 23.49 -9.01 -6.28
N ASP A 177 24.05 -10.14 -6.75
CA ASP A 177 24.25 -10.38 -8.18
C ASP A 177 22.93 -10.46 -8.95
N VAL A 178 21.93 -11.18 -8.41
CA VAL A 178 20.60 -11.29 -9.00
C VAL A 178 19.90 -9.93 -9.05
N LEU A 179 19.88 -9.19 -7.93
CA LEU A 179 19.26 -7.86 -7.87
C LEU A 179 19.93 -6.85 -8.82
N ARG A 180 21.25 -6.97 -9.03
CA ARG A 180 21.98 -6.12 -9.98
C ARG A 180 21.54 -6.36 -11.42
N ARG A 181 21.35 -7.64 -11.80
CA ARG A 181 20.97 -8.06 -13.17
C ARG A 181 19.46 -7.99 -13.44
N ALA A 182 18.63 -7.99 -12.39
CA ALA A 182 17.19 -8.00 -12.51
C ALA A 182 16.66 -6.78 -13.28
N ASN A 183 15.67 -7.03 -14.13
CA ASN A 183 14.86 -5.96 -14.72
C ASN A 183 13.97 -5.38 -13.62
N PRO A 184 13.99 -4.07 -13.32
CA PRO A 184 13.11 -3.48 -12.32
C PRO A 184 11.62 -3.79 -12.54
N ARG A 185 11.20 -3.98 -13.80
CA ARG A 185 9.82 -4.32 -14.15
C ARG A 185 9.43 -5.76 -13.80
N SER A 186 10.39 -6.63 -13.50
CA SER A 186 10.13 -7.99 -13.06
C SER A 186 10.08 -8.13 -11.54
N LEU A 187 10.25 -7.03 -10.80
CA LEU A 187 10.05 -7.04 -9.35
C LEU A 187 8.55 -7.21 -9.05
N HIS A 188 8.23 -8.14 -8.15
CA HIS A 188 6.89 -8.27 -7.63
C HIS A 188 6.67 -7.15 -6.60
N LEU A 189 5.84 -6.17 -6.96
CA LEU A 189 5.53 -5.03 -6.11
C LEU A 189 4.06 -5.09 -5.70
N ALA A 190 3.79 -4.72 -4.46
CA ALA A 190 2.46 -4.52 -3.92
C ALA A 190 2.27 -3.05 -3.54
N ALA A 191 1.02 -2.63 -3.36
CA ALA A 191 0.70 -1.32 -2.79
C ALA A 191 -0.60 -1.48 -2.00
N PHE A 192 -0.49 -1.49 -0.67
CA PHE A 192 -1.62 -1.75 0.23
C PHE A 192 -2.35 -0.48 0.66
N HIS A 193 -1.76 0.69 0.38
CA HIS A 193 -2.15 1.97 0.98
C HIS A 193 -2.52 3.02 -0.09
N PRO A 194 -3.53 2.79 -0.94
CA PRO A 194 -3.95 3.81 -1.90
C PRO A 194 -4.64 4.99 -1.20
N THR A 195 -4.26 6.21 -1.55
CA THR A 195 -4.83 7.46 -1.00
C THR A 195 -5.01 8.55 -2.06
N GLY A 196 -5.62 9.68 -1.68
CA GLY A 196 -5.52 10.96 -2.42
C GLY A 196 -6.43 11.16 -3.62
N THR A 197 -7.22 10.18 -4.01
CA THR A 197 -8.07 10.24 -5.20
C THR A 197 -9.29 11.16 -5.10
N ALA A 198 -9.63 11.62 -3.90
CA ALA A 198 -10.59 12.68 -3.64
C ALA A 198 -9.98 13.66 -2.61
N ALA A 199 -8.73 14.07 -2.85
CA ALA A 199 -7.93 14.85 -1.90
C ALA A 199 -8.71 16.03 -1.28
N ALA A 200 -8.69 16.09 0.05
CA ALA A 200 -9.19 17.22 0.81
C ALA A 200 -8.15 18.35 0.86
N GLY A 201 -8.63 19.60 0.85
CA GLY A 201 -7.75 20.75 1.02
C GLY A 201 -8.43 22.09 0.76
N ALA A 202 -7.69 23.17 1.02
CA ALA A 202 -8.19 24.54 0.91
C ALA A 202 -8.36 25.00 -0.55
N ASP A 203 -7.47 24.57 -1.45
CA ASP A 203 -7.47 24.96 -2.86
C ASP A 203 -8.59 24.24 -3.62
N GLU A 204 -9.62 25.00 -4.01
CA GLU A 204 -10.79 24.49 -4.72
C GLU A 204 -10.52 24.04 -6.16
N GLN A 205 -9.39 24.42 -6.76
CA GLN A 205 -9.00 23.95 -8.09
C GLN A 205 -8.31 22.59 -8.03
N LEU A 206 -7.62 22.32 -6.92
CA LEU A 206 -6.85 21.10 -6.72
C LEU A 206 -7.60 20.01 -5.95
N CYS A 207 -8.46 20.39 -5.01
CA CYS A 207 -9.05 19.49 -4.03
C CYS A 207 -10.57 19.33 -4.27
N PRO A 208 -11.03 18.15 -4.73
CA PRO A 208 -12.46 17.84 -4.89
C PRO A 208 -13.25 17.94 -3.58
N VAL A 209 -12.57 17.75 -2.45
CA VAL A 209 -13.13 17.78 -1.10
C VAL A 209 -12.52 18.98 -0.37
N ASP A 210 -13.31 19.71 0.41
CA ASP A 210 -12.78 20.80 1.23
C ASP A 210 -12.05 20.28 2.49
N ALA A 211 -11.44 21.19 3.25
CA ALA A 211 -10.70 20.84 4.46
C ALA A 211 -11.57 20.23 5.59
N THR A 212 -12.90 20.28 5.48
CA THR A 212 -13.85 19.70 6.45
C THR A 212 -14.42 18.35 5.99
N GLY A 213 -13.96 17.83 4.85
CA GLY A 213 -14.43 16.58 4.27
C GLY A 213 -15.67 16.74 3.38
N ARG A 214 -16.14 17.96 3.11
CA ARG A 214 -17.32 18.17 2.25
C ARG A 214 -16.94 18.06 0.79
N LEU A 215 -17.75 17.32 0.03
CA LEU A 215 -17.60 17.26 -1.42
C LEU A 215 -17.99 18.61 -2.03
N ARG A 216 -17.11 19.18 -2.85
CA ARG A 216 -17.36 20.48 -3.50
C ARG A 216 -18.42 20.34 -4.59
N GLY A 217 -19.27 21.37 -4.71
CA GLY A 217 -20.32 21.45 -5.72
C GLY A 217 -21.62 20.71 -5.36
N VAL A 218 -21.72 20.14 -4.17
CA VAL A 218 -22.96 19.51 -3.66
C VAL A 218 -23.14 19.80 -2.17
N GLU A 219 -24.39 19.93 -1.73
CA GLU A 219 -24.73 20.04 -0.32
C GLU A 219 -25.06 18.68 0.30
N GLY A 220 -24.76 18.51 1.59
CA GLY A 220 -25.12 17.29 2.33
C GLY A 220 -24.27 16.05 2.03
N VAL A 221 -23.12 16.19 1.33
CA VAL A 221 -22.24 15.06 1.02
C VAL A 221 -20.83 15.28 1.57
N TRP A 222 -20.34 14.30 2.32
CA TRP A 222 -18.98 14.24 2.85
C TRP A 222 -18.25 13.00 2.35
N VAL A 223 -16.93 13.03 2.40
CA VAL A 223 -16.05 11.89 2.10
C VAL A 223 -15.18 11.62 3.33
N ALA A 224 -15.15 10.37 3.80
CA ALA A 224 -14.47 9.96 5.03
C ALA A 224 -13.76 8.62 4.86
N ASP A 225 -12.78 8.57 3.96
CA ASP A 225 -11.93 7.40 3.73
C ASP A 225 -10.53 7.81 3.27
N ALA A 226 -9.68 6.85 2.90
CA ALA A 226 -8.31 7.08 2.44
C ALA A 226 -8.19 8.03 1.22
N SER A 227 -9.24 8.20 0.43
CA SER A 227 -9.23 9.07 -0.76
C SER A 227 -8.98 10.54 -0.43
N ILE A 228 -9.30 10.99 0.78
CA ILE A 228 -9.20 12.40 1.16
C ILE A 228 -7.82 12.78 1.69
N LEU A 229 -6.97 11.81 2.06
CA LEU A 229 -5.60 12.08 2.47
C LEU A 229 -4.83 12.69 1.29
N PRO A 230 -4.30 13.93 1.40
CA PRO A 230 -3.79 14.67 0.25
C PRO A 230 -2.48 14.10 -0.33
N SER A 231 -1.78 13.26 0.42
CA SER A 231 -0.54 12.60 0.02
C SER A 231 -0.42 11.20 0.63
N CYS A 232 0.61 10.44 0.22
CA CYS A 232 1.03 9.24 0.93
C CYS A 232 1.57 9.63 2.32
N PRO A 233 1.14 8.98 3.42
CA PRO A 233 1.69 9.26 4.75
C PRO A 233 3.04 8.60 5.00
N GLU A 234 3.60 7.82 4.05
CA GLU A 234 4.90 7.13 4.14
C GLU A 234 5.03 6.13 5.32
N VAL A 235 3.92 5.87 6.00
CA VAL A 235 3.71 4.87 7.05
C VAL A 235 2.34 4.23 6.86
N ASN A 236 1.98 3.26 7.72
CA ASN A 236 0.68 2.57 7.64
C ASN A 236 -0.46 3.58 7.93
N PRO A 237 -1.37 3.84 6.97
CA PRO A 237 -2.27 4.99 7.03
C PRO A 237 -3.48 4.77 7.94
N GLN A 238 -3.67 3.59 8.54
CA GLN A 238 -4.91 3.23 9.22
C GLN A 238 -5.29 4.24 10.32
N LEU A 239 -4.35 4.61 11.19
CA LEU A 239 -4.59 5.59 12.24
C LEU A 239 -4.91 6.97 11.65
N SER A 240 -4.21 7.39 10.60
CA SER A 240 -4.45 8.65 9.91
C SER A 240 -5.84 8.70 9.26
N ILE A 241 -6.29 7.59 8.66
CA ILE A 241 -7.62 7.46 8.07
C ILE A 241 -8.68 7.54 9.18
N MET A 242 -8.50 6.82 10.29
CA MET A 242 -9.45 6.86 11.41
C MET A 242 -9.53 8.25 12.05
N ALA A 243 -8.40 8.92 12.24
CA ALA A 243 -8.36 10.29 12.78
C ALA A 243 -9.06 11.28 11.85
N MET A 244 -8.83 11.19 10.53
CA MET A 244 -9.49 12.03 9.56
C MET A 244 -11.00 11.74 9.48
N ALA A 245 -11.41 10.47 9.51
CA ALA A 245 -12.81 10.08 9.52
C ALA A 245 -13.54 10.63 10.76
N LEU A 246 -12.90 10.61 11.93
CA LEU A 246 -13.43 11.21 13.15
C LEU A 246 -13.62 12.73 12.99
N ALA A 247 -12.62 13.44 12.45
CA ALA A 247 -12.73 14.88 12.20
C ALA A 247 -13.87 15.22 11.23
N VAL A 248 -14.05 14.43 10.16
CA VAL A 248 -15.17 14.60 9.22
C VAL A 248 -16.53 14.30 9.89
N ALA A 249 -16.59 13.31 10.77
CA ALA A 249 -17.79 12.99 11.52
C ALA A 249 -18.22 14.16 12.42
N ASP A 250 -17.29 14.80 13.12
CA ASP A 250 -17.57 15.97 13.96
C ASP A 250 -18.16 17.13 13.12
N GLN A 251 -17.59 17.40 11.95
CA GLN A 251 -18.11 18.42 11.02
C GLN A 251 -19.50 18.07 10.49
N THR A 252 -19.73 16.80 10.18
CA THR A 252 -21.04 16.30 9.70
C THR A 252 -22.11 16.47 10.79
N VAL A 253 -21.82 16.06 12.02
CA VAL A 253 -22.74 16.17 13.17
C VAL A 253 -23.05 17.63 13.48
N ALA A 254 -22.04 18.50 13.55
CA ALA A 254 -22.23 19.93 13.79
C ALA A 254 -23.19 20.55 12.76
N LYS A 255 -23.06 20.16 11.48
CA LYS A 255 -23.91 20.64 10.40
C LYS A 255 -25.34 20.11 10.45
N VAL A 256 -25.53 18.82 10.74
CA VAL A 256 -26.86 18.17 10.75
C VAL A 256 -27.65 18.53 12.01
N VAL A 257 -27.00 18.55 13.17
CA VAL A 257 -27.66 18.78 14.47
C VAL A 257 -27.76 20.28 14.78
N GLY A 258 -27.08 21.14 14.01
CA GLY A 258 -27.17 22.60 14.17
C GLY A 258 -26.46 23.14 15.41
N VAL A 259 -25.43 22.44 15.90
CA VAL A 259 -24.61 22.92 17.01
C VAL A 259 -23.74 24.06 16.47
N ARG A 260 -24.14 25.30 16.81
CA ARG A 260 -23.39 26.53 16.53
C ARG A 260 -22.17 26.65 17.43
#